data_AF-A0A9D1ZC95-F1
#
_entry.id   AF-A0A9D1ZC95-F1
#
_cell.length_a   1.000
_cell.length_b   1.000
_cell.length_c   1.000
_cell.angle_alpha   90.00
_cell.angle_beta   90.00
_cell.angle_gamma   90.00
#
_symmetry.space_group_name_H-M   'P 1'
#
loop_
_entity.id
_entity.type
_entity.pdbx_description
1 polymer ?
#
loop_
_entity_poly.entity_id
_entity_poly.type
_entity_poly.pdbx_seq_one_letter_code
_entity_poly.pdbx_strand_id
1 'polypeptide(L)'
;MKKTRWLSLFTAGVLALGLILSGCSSSEGQSSQESSPSQTEESSQVTETKVPTLYIGTYDAEGNGSFQEFPFVSSGEVTPENLIAAMGELTGWDLTLSEDDPVTTGKGGMTVSFAPESAVFTGPPEEQKDEFHMYSSDQLCYTIFDSIQKTLRENFSPENPEALDIYYCTDGSTEIELDNLGVVVPIDEPYSHALFEQLLMSAVIAEPDETASEAA
;
A
#
# COMPACT_ATOMS: atom_id res chain seq x y z
N MET A 1 24.49 31.51 12.69
CA MET A 1 24.11 32.94 12.59
C MET A 1 22.84 33.00 11.73
N LYS A 2 21.65 33.10 12.34
CA LYS A 2 20.75 34.30 12.30
C LYS A 2 20.47 34.73 10.84
N LYS A 3 19.29 34.52 10.24
CA LYS A 3 17.97 35.20 10.45
C LYS A 3 17.27 35.15 9.05
N THR A 4 15.97 35.09 8.79
CA THR A 4 14.75 35.53 9.50
C THR A 4 13.52 34.86 8.86
N ARG A 5 12.51 34.59 9.68
CA ARG A 5 11.12 34.22 9.33
C ARG A 5 10.37 35.43 8.74
N TRP A 6 9.46 35.20 7.80
CA TRP A 6 8.39 36.14 7.46
C TRP A 6 7.05 35.61 7.97
N LEU A 7 6.54 36.26 9.02
CA LEU A 7 5.13 36.23 9.40
C LEU A 7 4.41 37.30 8.57
N SER A 8 3.28 36.95 7.96
CA SER A 8 2.31 37.92 7.47
C SER A 8 1.03 37.78 8.29
N LEU A 9 0.65 38.85 8.96
CA LEU A 9 -0.56 39.03 9.77
C LEU A 9 -1.22 40.32 9.28
N PHE A 10 -2.45 40.23 8.75
CA PHE A 10 -3.42 41.33 8.66
C PHE A 10 -4.83 40.69 8.62
N THR A 11 -5.55 40.64 9.76
CA THR A 11 -6.55 41.62 10.27
C THR A 11 -7.97 41.46 9.70
N ALA A 12 -8.84 40.92 10.57
CA ALA A 12 -10.22 41.30 10.93
C ALA A 12 -11.18 41.94 9.90
N GLY A 13 -12.38 41.35 9.81
CA GLY A 13 -13.59 41.98 9.28
C GLY A 13 -14.86 41.19 9.70
N VAL A 14 -15.59 41.72 10.67
CA VAL A 14 -16.89 41.24 11.18
C VAL A 14 -18.01 41.74 10.25
N LEU A 15 -19.03 40.92 9.92
CA LEU A 15 -20.44 41.34 9.94
C LEU A 15 -21.42 40.18 9.78
N ALA A 16 -22.44 40.17 10.62
CA ALA A 16 -23.57 39.24 10.67
C ALA A 16 -24.65 39.56 9.63
N LEU A 17 -25.46 38.57 9.23
CA LEU A 17 -26.93 38.56 9.39
C LEU A 17 -27.53 37.29 8.78
N GLY A 18 -28.40 36.61 9.53
CA GLY A 18 -29.19 35.49 9.05
C GLY A 18 -30.36 35.92 8.18
N LEU A 19 -30.82 34.99 7.33
CA LEU A 19 -32.12 35.06 6.68
C LEU A 19 -32.77 33.67 6.65
N ILE A 20 -34.04 33.70 6.99
CA ILE A 20 -34.98 32.64 7.32
C ILE A 20 -35.60 32.11 6.02
N LEU A 21 -35.64 30.79 5.80
CA LEU A 21 -36.41 30.17 4.71
C LEU A 21 -37.73 29.64 5.27
N SER A 22 -38.82 30.33 4.99
CA SER A 22 -40.19 29.80 5.08
C SER A 22 -41.14 30.68 4.26
N GLY A 23 -41.63 30.16 3.15
CA GLY A 23 -42.63 30.81 2.30
C GLY A 23 -43.33 29.76 1.43
N CYS A 24 -44.64 29.61 1.61
CA CYS A 24 -45.51 28.64 0.96
C CYS A 24 -46.13 29.15 -0.36
N SER A 25 -46.43 28.22 -1.25
CA SER A 25 -47.57 28.08 -2.20
C SER A 25 -48.00 29.18 -3.21
N SER A 26 -48.01 28.73 -4.49
CA SER A 26 -49.05 28.80 -5.55
C SER A 26 -49.73 30.14 -5.94
N SER A 27 -49.54 30.59 -7.20
CA SER A 27 -50.46 30.39 -8.36
C SER A 27 -50.32 31.47 -9.46
N GLU A 28 -50.22 31.01 -10.70
CA GLU A 28 -50.69 31.56 -12.00
C GLU A 28 -50.39 33.00 -12.45
N GLY A 29 -49.76 33.11 -13.64
CA GLY A 29 -49.66 34.31 -14.46
C GLY A 29 -49.02 34.02 -15.83
N GLN A 30 -49.82 34.15 -16.89
CA GLN A 30 -49.58 33.79 -18.30
C GLN A 30 -48.84 34.92 -19.08
N SER A 31 -47.95 34.55 -20.03
CA SER A 31 -47.82 35.10 -21.41
C SER A 31 -46.38 35.32 -21.92
N SER A 32 -46.14 34.81 -23.13
CA SER A 32 -45.22 35.27 -24.20
C SER A 32 -43.71 34.99 -24.12
N GLN A 33 -43.30 34.01 -24.97
CA GLN A 33 -42.18 34.03 -25.93
C GLN A 33 -40.90 34.81 -25.57
N GLU A 34 -39.80 34.07 -25.35
CA GLU A 34 -38.55 34.20 -26.13
C GLU A 34 -37.65 32.99 -25.84
N SER A 35 -37.25 32.28 -26.90
CA SER A 35 -36.38 31.12 -26.83
C SER A 35 -34.93 31.58 -26.56
N SER A 36 -34.48 31.51 -25.31
CA SER A 36 -33.05 31.53 -24.97
C SER A 36 -32.64 30.12 -24.55
N PRO A 37 -31.54 29.56 -25.09
CA PRO A 37 -31.05 28.28 -24.65
C PRO A 37 -30.47 28.46 -23.24
N SER A 38 -31.18 27.94 -22.25
CA SER A 38 -30.60 27.67 -20.93
C SER A 38 -29.43 26.72 -21.14
N GLN A 39 -28.22 27.25 -20.95
CA GLN A 39 -27.07 26.42 -20.66
C GLN A 39 -27.39 25.71 -19.35
N THR A 40 -27.76 24.45 -19.46
CA THR A 40 -27.60 23.49 -18.38
C THR A 40 -26.11 23.46 -18.10
N GLU A 41 -25.67 24.21 -17.09
CA GLU A 41 -24.41 23.91 -16.42
C GLU A 41 -24.62 22.58 -15.71
N GLU A 42 -24.50 21.51 -16.48
CA GLU A 42 -24.16 20.20 -15.98
C GLU A 42 -22.76 20.37 -15.39
N SER A 43 -22.72 20.68 -14.09
CA SER A 43 -21.52 20.57 -13.29
C SER A 43 -21.19 19.08 -13.23
N SER A 44 -20.59 18.59 -14.32
CA SER A 44 -19.83 17.36 -14.33
C SER A 44 -18.65 17.62 -13.40
N GLN A 45 -18.83 17.36 -12.12
CA GLN A 45 -17.72 16.97 -11.28
C GLN A 45 -17.15 15.70 -11.89
N VAL A 46 -16.15 15.90 -12.76
CA VAL A 46 -15.25 14.84 -13.17
C VAL A 46 -14.52 14.45 -11.90
N THR A 47 -15.04 13.43 -11.19
CA THR A 47 -14.23 12.66 -10.27
C THR A 47 -13.13 12.04 -11.13
N GLU A 48 -11.96 12.65 -11.08
CA GLU A 48 -10.75 12.12 -11.69
C GLU A 48 -10.55 10.72 -11.09
N THR A 49 -10.88 9.70 -11.87
CA THR A 49 -10.78 8.31 -11.43
C THR A 49 -9.30 7.98 -11.43
N LYS A 50 -8.66 8.04 -10.24
CA LYS A 50 -7.24 7.69 -10.08
C LYS A 50 -7.04 6.27 -10.60
N VAL A 51 -6.14 6.12 -11.57
CA VAL A 51 -5.73 4.79 -12.05
C VAL A 51 -4.98 4.11 -10.91
N PRO A 52 -5.35 2.88 -10.51
CA PRO A 52 -4.61 2.15 -9.50
C PRO A 52 -3.16 1.92 -9.94
N THR A 53 -2.24 1.93 -8.99
CA THR A 53 -0.80 1.89 -9.27
C THR A 53 -0.13 0.77 -8.49
N LEU A 54 0.72 -0.01 -9.14
CA LEU A 54 1.62 -0.98 -8.51
C LEU A 54 2.94 -0.26 -8.19
N TYR A 55 3.46 -0.50 -7.00
CA TYR A 55 4.73 0.06 -6.53
C TYR A 55 5.72 -1.07 -6.34
N ILE A 56 6.83 -1.06 -7.09
CA ILE A 56 7.89 -2.07 -6.98
C ILE A 56 9.15 -1.41 -6.43
N GLY A 57 9.62 -1.85 -5.26
CA GLY A 57 10.75 -1.25 -4.58
C GLY A 57 10.88 -1.66 -3.11
N THR A 58 11.75 -0.95 -2.40
CA THR A 58 12.07 -1.20 -0.99
C THR A 58 12.22 0.14 -0.26
N TYR A 59 12.00 0.12 1.04
CA TYR A 59 12.44 1.19 1.93
C TYR A 59 13.94 1.04 2.26
N ASP A 60 14.55 2.12 2.73
CA ASP A 60 15.82 2.10 3.43
C ASP A 60 15.63 2.10 4.96
N ALA A 61 16.72 1.98 5.72
CA ALA A 61 16.70 1.97 7.18
C ALA A 61 16.20 3.29 7.81
N GLU A 62 16.16 4.39 7.03
CA GLU A 62 15.61 5.68 7.46
C GLU A 62 14.11 5.81 7.15
N GLY A 63 13.52 4.79 6.50
CA GLY A 63 12.12 4.75 6.09
C GLY A 63 11.84 5.49 4.78
N ASN A 64 12.88 5.84 4.00
CA ASN A 64 12.69 6.44 2.68
C ASN A 64 12.50 5.34 1.64
N GLY A 65 11.38 5.40 0.91
CA GLY A 65 11.06 4.44 -0.14
C GLY A 65 11.73 4.76 -1.48
N SER A 66 12.29 3.76 -2.14
CA SER A 66 12.68 3.84 -3.56
C SER A 66 11.78 2.89 -4.37
N PHE A 67 10.67 3.43 -4.89
CA PHE A 67 9.65 2.67 -5.61
C PHE A 67 9.50 3.15 -7.05
N GLN A 68 9.43 2.18 -7.96
CA GLN A 68 8.99 2.39 -9.34
C GLN A 68 7.48 2.19 -9.43
N GLU A 69 6.80 3.06 -10.18
CA GLU A 69 5.35 3.05 -10.34
C GLU A 69 4.94 2.46 -11.69
N PHE A 70 4.01 1.51 -11.65
CA PHE A 70 3.45 0.88 -12.84
C PHE A 70 1.92 0.98 -12.80
N PRO A 71 1.26 1.43 -13.89
CA PRO A 71 -0.19 1.48 -13.90
C PRO A 71 -0.77 0.06 -13.83
N PHE A 72 -1.79 -0.13 -12.99
CA PHE A 72 -2.56 -1.36 -12.98
C PHE A 72 -3.48 -1.37 -14.21
N VAL A 73 -3.08 -2.12 -15.23
CA VAL A 73 -3.83 -2.26 -16.48
C VAL A 73 -4.56 -3.60 -16.47
N SER A 74 -5.70 -3.66 -15.79
CA SER A 74 -6.62 -4.79 -15.86
C SER A 74 -8.04 -4.32 -16.18
N SER A 75 -8.81 -5.19 -16.85
CA SER A 75 -10.23 -4.94 -17.17
C SER A 75 -11.17 -5.31 -16.02
N GLY A 76 -10.63 -5.87 -14.93
CA GLY A 76 -11.38 -6.35 -13.77
C GLY A 76 -11.47 -5.35 -12.62
N GLU A 77 -12.07 -5.81 -11.52
CA GLU A 77 -12.14 -5.07 -10.27
C GLU A 77 -10.76 -4.95 -9.62
N VAL A 78 -10.55 -3.82 -8.95
CA VAL A 78 -9.33 -3.55 -8.19
C VAL A 78 -9.46 -4.20 -6.82
N THR A 79 -8.91 -5.40 -6.66
CA THR A 79 -8.86 -6.12 -5.39
C THR A 79 -7.40 -6.30 -4.94
N PRO A 80 -7.13 -6.51 -3.65
CA PRO A 80 -5.78 -6.79 -3.16
C PRO A 80 -5.11 -7.95 -3.91
N GLU A 81 -5.85 -9.04 -4.12
CA GLU A 81 -5.39 -10.24 -4.82
C GLU A 81 -5.03 -9.94 -6.27
N ASN A 82 -5.86 -9.17 -6.99
CA ASN A 82 -5.60 -8.82 -8.38
C ASN A 82 -4.38 -7.91 -8.53
N LEU A 83 -4.14 -7.00 -7.58
CA LEU A 83 -2.94 -6.16 -7.57
C LEU A 83 -1.68 -7.00 -7.32
N ILE A 84 -1.72 -7.92 -6.36
CA ILE A 84 -0.59 -8.82 -6.05
C ILE A 84 -0.32 -9.77 -7.22
N ALA A 85 -1.35 -10.33 -7.83
CA ALA A 85 -1.22 -11.16 -9.03
C ALA A 85 -0.58 -10.38 -10.19
N ALA A 86 -1.02 -9.14 -10.44
CA ALA A 86 -0.42 -8.29 -11.46
C ALA A 86 1.03 -7.89 -11.15
N MET A 87 1.40 -7.77 -9.87
CA MET A 87 2.80 -7.60 -9.47
C MET A 87 3.62 -8.84 -9.83
N GLY A 88 3.10 -10.05 -9.56
CA GLY A 88 3.75 -11.30 -9.95
C GLY A 88 3.95 -11.42 -11.46
N GLU A 89 2.93 -11.08 -12.25
CA GLU A 89 3.05 -11.03 -13.72
C GLU A 89 4.07 -10.00 -14.21
N LEU A 90 4.07 -8.80 -13.60
CA LEU A 90 4.98 -7.70 -13.92
C LEU A 90 6.43 -8.09 -13.64
N THR A 91 6.73 -8.60 -12.44
CA THR A 91 8.10 -8.87 -12.00
C THR A 91 8.61 -10.23 -12.47
N GLY A 92 7.70 -11.19 -12.65
CA GLY A 92 8.03 -12.60 -12.89
C GLY A 92 8.26 -13.40 -11.61
N TRP A 93 8.00 -12.84 -10.43
CA TRP A 93 8.07 -13.57 -9.16
C TRP A 93 6.78 -14.36 -8.92
N ASP A 94 6.92 -15.54 -8.31
CA ASP A 94 5.76 -16.30 -7.83
C ASP A 94 5.19 -15.63 -6.57
N LEU A 95 4.08 -14.90 -6.73
CA LEU A 95 3.36 -14.27 -5.63
C LEU A 95 2.04 -14.98 -5.32
N THR A 96 2.01 -16.31 -5.52
CA THR A 96 0.81 -17.12 -5.23
C THR A 96 0.40 -16.97 -3.77
N LEU A 97 -0.89 -16.69 -3.58
CA LEU A 97 -1.52 -16.56 -2.27
C LEU A 97 -2.20 -17.87 -1.88
N SER A 98 -2.43 -18.07 -0.58
CA SER A 98 -3.14 -19.24 -0.07
C SER A 98 -4.54 -19.38 -0.70
N GLU A 99 -4.98 -20.61 -0.96
CA GLU A 99 -6.31 -20.88 -1.54
C GLU A 99 -7.44 -20.41 -0.61
N ASP A 100 -7.27 -20.67 0.69
CA ASP A 100 -8.17 -20.24 1.74
C ASP A 100 -7.69 -18.88 2.29
N ASP A 101 -8.59 -17.89 2.27
CA ASP A 101 -8.36 -16.55 2.84
C ASP A 101 -7.08 -15.82 2.33
N PRO A 102 -6.91 -15.65 0.99
CA PRO A 102 -5.70 -15.08 0.38
C PRO A 102 -5.38 -13.66 0.89
N VAL A 103 -6.42 -12.83 1.02
CA VAL A 103 -6.33 -11.55 1.72
C VAL A 103 -7.56 -11.37 2.60
N THR A 104 -7.34 -11.08 3.88
CA THR A 104 -8.42 -10.80 4.84
C THR A 104 -8.36 -9.37 5.34
N THR A 105 -9.51 -8.78 5.61
CA THR A 105 -9.62 -7.45 6.23
C THR A 105 -9.95 -7.61 7.72
N GLY A 106 -9.18 -6.98 8.59
CA GLY A 106 -9.32 -7.10 10.04
C GLY A 106 -8.25 -6.32 10.79
N LYS A 107 -8.32 -6.24 12.13
CA LYS A 107 -7.34 -5.57 13.00
C LYS A 107 -7.04 -4.07 12.68
N GLY A 108 -7.77 -3.43 11.76
CA GLY A 108 -7.47 -2.08 11.28
C GLY A 108 -6.71 -2.04 9.95
N GLY A 109 -6.52 -3.20 9.31
CA GLY A 109 -5.67 -3.38 8.14
C GLY A 109 -6.08 -4.55 7.24
N MET A 110 -5.10 -5.03 6.48
CA MET A 110 -5.21 -6.22 5.63
C MET A 110 -4.14 -7.25 6.01
N THR A 111 -4.49 -8.53 5.96
CA THR A 111 -3.53 -9.63 6.11
C THR A 111 -3.41 -10.36 4.79
N VAL A 112 -2.19 -10.51 4.27
CA VAL A 112 -1.89 -11.22 3.03
C VAL A 112 -1.32 -12.59 3.37
N SER A 113 -1.94 -13.65 2.87
CA SER A 113 -1.53 -15.04 3.12
C SER A 113 -0.83 -15.62 1.89
N PHE A 114 0.47 -15.90 1.99
CA PHE A 114 1.22 -16.51 0.89
C PHE A 114 1.03 -18.03 0.84
N ALA A 115 1.08 -18.60 -0.35
CA ALA A 115 1.18 -20.05 -0.52
C ALA A 115 2.65 -20.50 -0.41
N PRO A 116 2.92 -21.77 0.00
CA PRO A 116 4.29 -22.28 0.17
C PRO A 116 5.17 -22.21 -1.08
N GLU A 117 4.59 -22.19 -2.28
CA GLU A 117 5.28 -22.06 -3.56
C GLU A 117 5.77 -20.63 -3.84
N SER A 118 5.24 -19.63 -3.12
CA SER A 118 5.61 -18.23 -3.35
C SER A 118 7.11 -17.99 -3.19
N ALA A 119 7.63 -17.06 -3.98
CA ALA A 119 9.01 -16.61 -4.00
C ALA A 119 9.51 -16.09 -2.65
N VAL A 120 8.59 -15.76 -1.73
CA VAL A 120 8.92 -15.45 -0.33
C VAL A 120 9.59 -16.66 0.36
N PHE A 121 9.15 -17.88 0.04
CA PHE A 121 9.72 -19.14 0.56
C PHE A 121 10.77 -19.74 -0.37
N THR A 122 10.53 -19.67 -1.67
CA THR A 122 11.36 -20.35 -2.68
C THR A 122 12.55 -19.53 -3.18
N GLY A 123 12.58 -18.23 -2.87
CA GLY A 123 13.63 -17.31 -3.27
C GLY A 123 13.50 -16.81 -4.71
N PRO A 124 14.52 -16.11 -5.24
CA PRO A 124 14.48 -15.58 -6.60
C PRO A 124 14.36 -16.71 -7.62
N PRO A 125 13.53 -16.56 -8.67
CA PRO A 125 13.41 -17.61 -9.69
C PRO A 125 14.73 -17.77 -10.46
N GLU A 126 14.97 -18.96 -11.02
CA GLU A 126 16.19 -19.24 -11.80
C GLU A 126 16.29 -18.33 -13.04
N GLU A 127 15.17 -18.18 -13.75
CA GLU A 127 15.04 -17.25 -14.86
C GLU A 127 14.35 -15.97 -14.37
N GLN A 128 15.09 -14.86 -14.36
CA GLN A 128 14.59 -13.56 -13.90
C GLN A 128 14.55 -12.57 -15.06
N LYS A 129 13.60 -11.63 -14.99
CA LYS A 129 13.62 -10.44 -15.85
C LYS A 129 14.74 -9.51 -15.38
N ASP A 130 15.53 -8.99 -16.32
CA ASP A 130 16.68 -8.12 -16.00
C ASP A 130 16.30 -6.91 -15.13
N GLU A 131 15.10 -6.35 -15.31
CA GLU A 131 14.61 -5.17 -14.59
C GLU A 131 14.28 -5.45 -13.11
N PHE A 132 13.94 -6.68 -12.77
CA PHE A 132 13.49 -7.09 -11.43
C PHE A 132 14.40 -8.15 -10.81
N HIS A 133 15.66 -8.19 -11.26
CA HIS A 133 16.63 -9.17 -10.82
C HIS A 133 16.98 -8.99 -9.34
N MET A 134 16.86 -10.06 -8.57
CA MET A 134 17.22 -10.12 -7.15
C MET A 134 18.42 -11.05 -6.95
N TYR A 135 19.38 -10.61 -6.15
CA TYR A 135 20.64 -11.31 -5.92
C TYR A 135 20.61 -12.28 -4.74
N SER A 136 19.66 -12.09 -3.83
CA SER A 136 19.53 -12.88 -2.61
C SER A 136 18.09 -12.95 -2.11
N SER A 137 17.81 -13.95 -1.27
CA SER A 137 16.46 -14.18 -0.74
C SER A 137 16.01 -13.08 0.21
N ASP A 138 16.90 -12.53 1.03
CA ASP A 138 16.60 -11.39 1.92
C ASP A 138 16.22 -10.15 1.10
N GLN A 139 17.01 -9.81 0.06
CA GLN A 139 16.71 -8.70 -0.85
C GLN A 139 15.33 -8.87 -1.52
N LEU A 140 15.03 -10.09 -1.98
CA LEU A 140 13.74 -10.40 -2.57
C LEU A 140 12.60 -10.26 -1.55
N CYS A 141 12.74 -10.82 -0.34
CA CYS A 141 11.71 -10.73 0.70
C CYS A 141 11.42 -9.28 1.09
N TYR A 142 12.45 -8.45 1.30
CA TYR A 142 12.28 -7.01 1.51
C TYR A 142 11.45 -6.39 0.39
N THR A 143 11.88 -6.61 -0.85
CA THR A 143 11.24 -5.98 -2.00
C THR A 143 9.78 -6.43 -2.13
N ILE A 144 9.48 -7.73 -1.96
CA ILE A 144 8.11 -8.24 -2.02
C ILE A 144 7.25 -7.61 -0.93
N PHE A 145 7.67 -7.69 0.33
CA PHE A 145 6.88 -7.20 1.46
C PHE A 145 6.69 -5.67 1.42
N ASP A 146 7.71 -4.91 1.08
CA ASP A 146 7.61 -3.45 0.96
C ASP A 146 6.73 -3.05 -0.22
N SER A 147 6.88 -3.71 -1.37
CA SER A 147 6.10 -3.43 -2.58
C SER A 147 4.61 -3.71 -2.38
N ILE A 148 4.26 -4.85 -1.78
CA ILE A 148 2.86 -5.20 -1.50
C ILE A 148 2.28 -4.23 -0.47
N GLN A 149 3.00 -3.94 0.61
CA GLN A 149 2.55 -2.97 1.61
C GLN A 149 2.26 -1.61 0.95
N LYS A 150 3.22 -1.07 0.19
CA LYS A 150 3.06 0.24 -0.44
C LYS A 150 1.90 0.26 -1.44
N THR A 151 1.79 -0.79 -2.24
CA THR A 151 0.71 -0.95 -3.22
C THR A 151 -0.65 -0.98 -2.55
N LEU A 152 -0.86 -1.81 -1.52
CA LEU A 152 -2.16 -1.91 -0.87
C LEU A 152 -2.55 -0.61 -0.14
N ARG A 153 -1.59 0.02 0.56
CA ARG A 153 -1.83 1.30 1.25
C ARG A 153 -2.26 2.42 0.31
N GLU A 154 -1.57 2.58 -0.81
CA GLU A 154 -1.85 3.67 -1.77
C GLU A 154 -3.15 3.49 -2.56
N ASN A 155 -3.60 2.25 -2.74
CA ASN A 155 -4.82 1.93 -3.49
C ASN A 155 -6.07 1.82 -2.60
N PHE A 156 -5.94 1.34 -1.35
CA PHE A 156 -7.09 1.11 -0.46
C PHE A 156 -7.19 2.09 0.71
N SER A 157 -6.17 2.91 0.96
CA SER A 157 -6.23 4.03 1.92
C SER A 157 -5.59 5.30 1.33
N PRO A 158 -6.04 5.79 0.16
CA PRO A 158 -5.37 6.87 -0.57
C PRO A 158 -5.32 8.21 0.18
N GLU A 159 -6.25 8.45 1.11
CA GLU A 159 -6.26 9.68 1.93
C GLU A 159 -5.24 9.63 3.08
N ASN A 160 -4.94 8.42 3.57
CA ASN A 160 -3.98 8.19 4.65
C ASN A 160 -3.34 6.80 4.53
N PRO A 161 -2.39 6.60 3.60
CA PRO A 161 -1.83 5.29 3.31
C PRO A 161 -1.23 4.60 4.54
N GLU A 162 -0.56 5.37 5.40
CA GLU A 162 0.11 4.87 6.60
C GLU A 162 -0.84 4.38 7.71
N ALA A 163 -2.15 4.70 7.63
CA ALA A 163 -3.13 4.19 8.59
C ALA A 163 -3.63 2.78 8.27
N LEU A 164 -3.33 2.26 7.08
CA LEU A 164 -3.68 0.89 6.73
C LEU A 164 -2.52 -0.04 7.13
N ASP A 165 -2.72 -0.77 8.23
CA ASP A 165 -1.78 -1.80 8.67
C ASP A 165 -1.79 -2.98 7.68
N ILE A 166 -0.61 -3.53 7.40
CA ILE A 166 -0.45 -4.69 6.53
C ILE A 166 0.24 -5.78 7.32
N TYR A 167 -0.33 -6.98 7.32
CA TYR A 167 0.18 -8.17 7.99
C TYR A 167 0.47 -9.25 6.96
N TYR A 168 1.38 -10.16 7.30
CA TYR A 168 1.74 -11.29 6.44
C TYR A 168 1.60 -12.61 7.20
N CYS A 169 1.06 -13.62 6.54
CA CYS A 169 0.94 -14.98 7.06
C CYS A 169 1.10 -16.02 5.93
N THR A 170 1.01 -17.30 6.31
CA THR A 170 0.84 -18.44 5.40
C THR A 170 -0.28 -19.34 5.91
N ASP A 171 -0.82 -20.20 5.06
CA ASP A 171 -1.93 -21.13 5.38
C ASP A 171 -3.11 -20.44 6.10
N GLY A 172 -3.39 -19.18 5.74
CA GLY A 172 -4.48 -18.34 6.26
C GLY A 172 -4.27 -17.78 7.68
N SER A 173 -3.41 -18.39 8.50
CA SER A 173 -3.25 -17.99 9.92
C SER A 173 -1.94 -18.40 10.60
N THR A 174 -0.97 -18.90 9.86
CA THR A 174 0.33 -19.34 10.37
C THR A 174 1.39 -18.26 10.12
N GLU A 175 2.36 -18.14 11.02
CA GLU A 175 3.51 -17.26 10.83
C GLU A 175 4.34 -17.68 9.61
N ILE A 176 4.98 -16.71 8.95
CA ILE A 176 5.88 -17.02 7.83
C ILE A 176 7.24 -17.39 8.43
N GLU A 177 7.63 -18.66 8.26
CA GLU A 177 8.97 -19.15 8.58
C GLU A 177 9.85 -19.07 7.32
N LEU A 178 10.89 -18.25 7.38
CA LEU A 178 11.91 -18.09 6.34
C LEU A 178 13.15 -18.85 6.76
N ASP A 179 13.11 -20.18 6.64
CA ASP A 179 14.17 -21.09 7.11
C ASP A 179 15.56 -20.73 6.58
N ASN A 180 15.64 -20.34 5.31
CA ASN A 180 16.87 -19.92 4.65
C ASN A 180 17.45 -18.61 5.21
N LEU A 181 16.64 -17.82 5.92
CA LEU A 181 17.02 -16.56 6.56
C LEU A 181 17.06 -16.66 8.09
N GLY A 182 16.59 -17.77 8.67
CA GLY A 182 16.46 -17.94 10.12
C GLY A 182 15.46 -16.96 10.76
N VAL A 183 14.46 -16.51 10.00
CA VAL A 183 13.50 -15.48 10.41
C VAL A 183 12.09 -16.05 10.51
N VAL A 184 11.36 -15.64 11.55
CA VAL A 184 9.91 -15.86 11.67
C VAL A 184 9.23 -14.49 11.66
N VAL A 185 8.33 -14.26 10.70
CA VAL A 185 7.57 -13.01 10.59
C VAL A 185 6.33 -13.10 11.48
N PRO A 186 6.14 -12.17 12.45
CA PRO A 186 5.02 -12.23 13.38
C PRO A 186 3.68 -11.90 12.70
N ILE A 187 2.64 -12.68 13.01
CA ILE A 187 1.28 -12.47 12.48
C ILE A 187 0.47 -11.40 13.24
N ASP A 188 0.90 -11.07 14.46
CA ASP A 188 0.17 -10.17 15.35
C ASP A 188 0.70 -8.73 15.36
N GLU A 189 1.77 -8.46 14.62
CA GLU A 189 2.36 -7.13 14.47
C GLU A 189 2.28 -6.67 13.01
N PRO A 190 1.85 -5.42 12.72
CA PRO A 190 1.92 -4.90 11.37
C PRO A 190 3.35 -4.95 10.83
N TYR A 191 3.50 -5.35 9.58
CA TYR A 191 4.77 -5.32 8.90
C TYR A 191 5.33 -3.89 8.82
N SER A 192 6.64 -3.78 9.02
CA SER A 192 7.42 -2.62 8.61
C SER A 192 8.81 -3.08 8.18
N HIS A 193 9.44 -2.32 7.30
CA HIS A 193 10.81 -2.57 6.87
C HIS A 193 11.76 -2.74 8.07
N ALA A 194 11.67 -1.84 9.06
CA ALA A 194 12.48 -1.87 10.27
C ALA A 194 12.24 -3.11 11.15
N LEU A 195 10.99 -3.60 11.22
CA LEU A 195 10.69 -4.86 11.93
C LEU A 195 11.42 -6.02 11.26
N PHE A 196 11.33 -6.14 9.94
CA PHE A 196 11.97 -7.23 9.21
C PHE A 196 13.50 -7.14 9.28
N GLU A 197 14.06 -5.94 9.22
CA GLU A 197 15.49 -5.69 9.44
C GLU A 197 15.94 -6.16 10.82
N GLN A 198 15.18 -5.83 11.87
CA GLN A 198 15.48 -6.29 13.23
C GLN A 198 15.46 -7.84 13.34
N LEU A 199 14.51 -8.49 12.66
CA LEU A 199 14.43 -9.96 12.65
C LEU A 199 15.65 -10.58 11.97
N LEU A 200 16.05 -10.06 10.80
CA LEU A 200 17.25 -10.53 10.10
C LEU A 200 18.53 -10.31 10.91
N MET A 201 18.69 -9.15 11.54
CA MET A 201 19.83 -8.88 12.42
C MET A 201 19.87 -9.83 13.62
N SER A 202 18.71 -10.20 14.16
CA SER A 202 18.61 -11.12 15.29
C SER A 202 18.97 -12.55 14.88
N ALA A 203 18.55 -12.99 13.69
CA ALA A 203 18.89 -14.31 13.14
C ALA A 203 20.41 -14.47 12.93
N VAL A 204 21.08 -13.44 12.40
CA VAL A 204 22.55 -13.45 12.19
C VAL A 204 23.34 -13.60 13.50
N ILE A 205 22.82 -13.08 14.61
CA ILE A 205 23.47 -13.16 15.94
C ILE A 205 23.24 -14.54 16.60
N ALA A 206 22.19 -15.25 16.21
CA ALA A 206 21.76 -16.49 16.85
C ALA A 206 22.57 -17.73 16.43
N GLU A 207 23.37 -17.67 15.35
CA GLU A 207 24.31 -18.73 14.96
C GLU A 207 25.51 -18.78 15.93
N PRO A 208 25.59 -19.75 16.88
CA PRO A 208 26.76 -19.84 17.74
C PRO A 208 27.96 -20.34 16.94
N ASP A 209 29.12 -19.73 17.21
CA ASP A 209 30.43 -20.18 16.72
C ASP A 209 30.72 -21.63 17.20
N GLU A 210 30.32 -22.63 16.41
CA GLU A 210 30.67 -24.05 16.61
C GLU A 210 32.16 -24.33 16.29
N THR A 211 33.09 -23.46 16.71
CA THR A 211 34.54 -23.74 16.61
C THR A 211 35.28 -23.73 17.95
N ALA A 212 34.58 -23.61 19.08
CA ALA A 212 35.19 -23.63 20.41
C ALA A 212 34.99 -24.96 21.18
N SER A 213 35.13 -26.12 20.52
CA SER A 213 35.18 -27.42 21.22
C SER A 213 36.11 -28.43 20.55
N GLU A 214 37.41 -28.13 20.48
CA GLU A 214 38.44 -29.17 20.39
C GLU A 214 39.73 -28.71 21.09
N ALA A 215 39.68 -28.62 22.43
CA ALA A 215 40.89 -28.56 23.26
C ALA A 215 40.55 -28.96 24.71
N ALA A 216 40.47 -30.28 24.97
CA ALA A 216 40.65 -30.85 26.31
C ALA A 216 41.23 -32.26 26.20
#